data_AF-A0AAV5USY6-F1
#
_entry.id   AF-A0AAV5USY6-F1
#
_cell.length_a   1.000
_cell.length_b   1.000
_cell.length_c   1.000
_cell.angle_alpha   90.00
_cell.angle_beta   90.00
_cell.angle_gamma   90.00
#
_symmetry.space_group_name_H-M   'P 1'
#
loop_
_entity.id
_entity.type
_entity.pdbx_description
1 polymer ?
#
loop_
_entity_poly.entity_id
_entity_poly.type
_entity_poly.pdbx_seq_one_letter_code
_entity_poly.pdbx_strand_id
1 'polypeptide(L)'
;MILAWLFLLLQLHLLQNVSAEHSCPSDILYDLLPYRCECEILAANTTSDRRPFLNISCHEIPLDTVIPYLENYSVQSLRLTWCSATTLDKQLSQLKELCELSLRGCGIKTIHPEAFSSFSSTLEKLDLNYNEITSLPTFSHKMKALTEIGL
;
A
#
# COMPACT_ATOMS: atom_id res chain seq x y z
N MET A 1 47.61 19.40 7.66
CA MET A 1 46.60 19.12 6.62
C MET A 1 46.00 17.71 6.67
N ILE A 2 46.61 16.72 7.33
CA ILE A 2 46.09 15.33 7.38
C ILE A 2 45.00 15.13 8.45
N LEU A 3 45.02 15.91 9.54
CA LEU A 3 44.05 15.78 10.65
C LEU A 3 42.61 16.20 10.27
N ALA A 4 42.46 17.14 9.34
CA ALA A 4 41.13 17.55 8.84
C ALA A 4 40.46 16.45 8.00
N TRP A 5 41.25 15.63 7.30
CA TRP A 5 40.75 14.50 6.50
C TRP A 5 40.32 13.32 7.38
N LEU A 6 41.05 13.05 8.47
CA LEU A 6 40.66 12.05 9.46
C LEU A 6 39.36 12.45 10.19
N PHE A 7 39.15 13.75 10.47
CA PHE A 7 37.90 14.23 11.06
C PHE A 7 36.71 14.15 10.09
N LEU A 8 36.94 14.41 8.79
CA LEU A 8 35.93 14.26 7.74
C LEU A 8 35.58 12.78 7.48
N LEU A 9 36.57 11.88 7.55
CA LEU A 9 36.35 10.42 7.45
C LEU A 9 35.65 9.85 8.67
N LEU A 10 35.91 10.38 9.88
CA LEU A 10 35.21 10.01 11.11
C LEU A 10 33.76 10.54 11.12
N GLN A 11 33.50 11.69 10.50
CA GLN A 11 32.15 12.23 10.28
C GLN A 11 31.39 11.46 9.19
N LEU A 12 32.07 10.97 8.14
CA LEU A 12 31.45 10.10 7.13
C LEU A 12 31.06 8.72 7.69
N HIS A 13 31.83 8.19 8.65
CA HIS A 13 31.50 6.92 9.32
C HIS A 13 30.34 7.03 10.33
N LEU A 14 29.91 8.25 10.69
CA LEU A 14 28.80 8.46 11.63
C LEU A 14 27.46 8.82 10.95
N LEU A 15 27.39 8.89 9.61
CA LEU A 15 26.17 9.32 8.90
C LEU A 15 25.53 8.33 7.93
N GLN A 16 25.96 7.07 7.87
CA GLN A 16 25.19 6.04 7.17
C GLN A 16 25.12 4.75 7.98
N ASN A 17 24.76 4.90 9.26
CA ASN A 17 24.23 3.84 10.08
C ASN A 17 22.70 4.02 10.13
N VAL A 18 22.02 3.62 9.05
CA VAL A 18 20.56 3.40 9.03
C VAL A 18 20.35 1.99 8.49
N SER A 19 20.42 1.02 9.40
CA SER A 19 19.79 -0.30 9.36
C SER A 19 19.53 -0.92 7.98
N ALA A 20 20.49 -1.73 7.51
CA ALA A 20 20.19 -2.83 6.61
C ALA A 20 19.42 -3.92 7.38
N GLU A 21 18.11 -4.08 7.10
CA GLU A 21 17.31 -5.32 7.25
C GLU A 21 15.77 -5.12 7.07
N HIS A 22 15.26 -3.90 6.84
CA HIS A 22 13.81 -3.63 6.73
C HIS A 22 13.42 -2.71 5.57
N SER A 23 14.09 -2.85 4.42
CA SER A 23 13.83 -1.97 3.27
C SER A 23 12.80 -2.59 2.34
N CYS A 24 11.76 -1.82 1.99
CA CYS A 24 10.81 -2.13 0.91
C CYS A 24 11.55 -2.61 -0.35
N PRO A 25 10.98 -3.53 -1.16
CA PRO A 25 11.60 -3.95 -2.42
C PRO A 25 12.08 -2.74 -3.23
N SER A 26 13.34 -2.78 -3.67
CA SER A 26 14.00 -1.63 -4.31
C SER A 26 13.19 -1.07 -5.47
N ASP A 27 12.53 -1.95 -6.23
CA ASP A 27 11.79 -1.58 -7.44
C ASP A 27 10.54 -0.77 -7.07
N ILE A 28 9.77 -1.21 -6.06
CA ILE A 28 8.66 -0.42 -5.48
C ILE A 28 9.20 0.91 -4.96
N LEU A 29 10.30 0.86 -4.20
CA LEU A 29 10.87 2.03 -3.56
C LEU A 29 11.23 3.09 -4.62
N TYR A 30 12.00 2.74 -5.65
CA TYR A 30 12.41 3.69 -6.70
C TYR A 30 11.23 4.20 -7.53
N ASP A 31 10.27 3.36 -7.87
CA ASP A 31 9.19 3.74 -8.77
C ASP A 31 8.08 4.55 -8.09
N LEU A 32 7.84 4.33 -6.78
CA LEU A 32 6.79 5.00 -6.02
C LEU A 32 7.29 6.14 -5.11
N LEU A 33 8.59 6.21 -4.79
CA LEU A 33 9.19 7.32 -4.01
C LEU A 33 8.91 8.73 -4.56
N PRO A 34 8.91 8.98 -5.89
CA PRO A 34 8.64 10.32 -6.44
C PRO A 34 7.26 10.84 -6.05
N TYR A 35 6.38 9.95 -5.63
CA TYR A 35 4.97 10.20 -5.41
C TYR A 35 4.56 10.15 -3.93
N ARG A 36 5.53 10.28 -3.00
CA ARG A 36 5.29 10.28 -1.55
C ARG A 36 4.62 8.99 -1.04
N CYS A 37 5.00 7.84 -1.59
CA CYS A 37 4.65 6.56 -1.01
C CYS A 37 5.61 6.18 0.12
N GLU A 38 5.03 5.65 1.19
CA GLU A 38 5.70 4.95 2.27
C GLU A 38 5.40 3.46 2.14
N CYS A 39 6.40 2.64 2.46
CA CYS A 39 6.29 1.20 2.39
C CYS A 39 6.97 0.58 3.61
N GLU A 40 6.25 -0.33 4.26
CA GLU A 40 6.67 -1.02 5.47
C GLU A 40 6.50 -2.53 5.27
N ILE A 41 7.50 -3.30 5.73
CA ILE A 41 7.43 -4.75 5.73
C ILE A 41 6.78 -5.21 7.03
N LEU A 42 5.65 -5.91 6.91
CA LEU A 42 4.99 -6.58 8.02
C LEU A 42 5.61 -7.97 8.16
N ALA A 43 6.23 -8.19 9.33
CA ALA A 43 6.96 -9.38 9.78
C ALA A 43 7.07 -10.52 8.74
N ALA A 44 8.28 -10.70 8.21
CA ALA A 44 8.63 -11.95 7.54
C ALA A 44 8.42 -13.10 8.54
N ASN A 45 7.49 -14.00 8.24
CA ASN A 45 7.40 -15.24 9.00
C ASN A 45 8.79 -15.89 8.90
N THR A 46 9.43 -16.19 10.04
CA THR A 46 10.86 -16.54 10.16
C THR A 46 11.27 -17.85 9.47
N THR A 47 10.40 -18.39 8.62
CA THR A 47 10.67 -19.47 7.68
C THR A 47 11.13 -18.87 6.36
N SER A 48 12.37 -19.16 5.99
CA SER A 48 13.21 -18.69 4.86
C SER A 48 12.59 -18.59 3.44
N ASP A 49 11.28 -18.76 3.25
CA ASP A 49 10.68 -19.02 1.92
C ASP A 49 9.38 -18.26 1.62
N ARG A 50 8.85 -17.45 2.55
CA ARG A 50 7.64 -16.64 2.28
C ARG A 50 8.01 -15.19 1.98
N ARG A 51 7.48 -14.66 0.86
CA ARG A 51 7.55 -13.23 0.54
C ARG A 51 6.98 -12.44 1.73
N PRO A 52 7.63 -11.33 2.13
CA PRO A 52 7.13 -10.50 3.21
C PRO A 52 5.79 -9.88 2.82
N PHE A 53 4.92 -9.67 3.82
CA PHE A 53 3.74 -8.86 3.62
C PHE A 53 4.12 -7.39 3.61
N LEU A 54 3.48 -6.61 2.74
CA LEU A 54 3.75 -5.18 2.59
C LEU A 54 2.55 -4.36 3.07
N ASN A 55 2.86 -3.27 3.74
CA ASN A 55 1.97 -2.15 4.00
C ASN A 55 2.42 -0.98 3.13
N ILE A 56 1.54 -0.47 2.29
CA ILE A 56 1.85 0.56 1.31
C ILE A 56 0.89 1.72 1.54
N SER A 57 1.44 2.91 1.72
CA SER A 57 0.68 4.13 1.95
C SER A 57 1.13 5.20 0.96
N CYS A 58 0.23 5.74 0.16
CA CYS A 58 0.55 6.80 -0.79
C CYS A 58 -0.44 7.95 -0.70
N HIS A 59 0.01 9.13 -1.14
CA HIS A 59 -0.78 10.35 -1.12
C HIS A 59 -0.69 11.07 -2.48
N GLU A 60 -1.83 11.48 -3.03
CA GLU A 60 -1.92 12.24 -4.29
C GLU A 60 -1.45 11.48 -5.54
N ILE A 61 -1.63 10.15 -5.55
CA ILE A 61 -1.31 9.31 -6.72
C ILE A 61 -2.58 8.66 -7.25
N PRO A 62 -2.85 8.73 -8.56
CA PRO A 62 -3.92 7.95 -9.17
C PRO A 62 -3.83 6.46 -8.82
N LEU A 63 -4.95 5.87 -8.43
CA LEU A 63 -5.03 4.43 -8.13
C LEU A 63 -4.43 3.57 -9.26
N ASP A 64 -4.80 3.87 -10.51
CA ASP A 64 -4.32 3.17 -11.72
C ASP A 64 -2.80 3.23 -11.89
N THR A 65 -2.14 4.25 -11.33
CA THR A 65 -0.68 4.39 -11.38
C THR A 65 0.01 3.49 -10.36
N VAL A 66 -0.58 3.30 -9.17
CA VAL A 66 0.05 2.51 -8.11
C VAL A 66 -0.06 1.00 -8.38
N ILE A 67 -1.23 0.53 -8.85
CA ILE A 67 -1.54 -0.89 -8.96
C ILE A 67 -0.54 -1.73 -9.79
N PRO A 68 -0.05 -1.28 -10.96
CA PRO A 68 0.92 -2.04 -11.75
C PRO A 68 2.21 -2.39 -10.99
N TYR A 69 2.63 -1.55 -10.04
CA TYR A 69 3.82 -1.78 -9.21
C TYR A 69 3.59 -2.79 -8.09
N LEU A 70 2.33 -3.13 -7.79
CA LEU A 70 1.95 -3.99 -6.67
C LEU A 70 1.62 -5.43 -7.10
N GLU A 71 1.51 -5.70 -8.40
CA GLU A 71 1.01 -6.98 -8.94
C GLU A 71 1.77 -8.22 -8.45
N ASN A 72 3.06 -8.07 -8.17
CA ASN A 72 3.94 -9.17 -7.78
C ASN A 72 4.20 -9.24 -6.26
N TYR A 73 3.49 -8.44 -5.46
CA TYR A 73 3.74 -8.32 -4.03
C TYR A 73 2.55 -8.75 -3.19
N SER A 74 2.86 -9.33 -2.03
CA SER A 74 1.87 -9.70 -1.02
C SER A 74 1.51 -8.46 -0.19
N VAL A 75 0.60 -7.64 -0.70
CA VAL A 75 0.15 -6.43 -0.01
C VAL A 75 -0.95 -6.79 0.99
N GLN A 76 -0.71 -6.51 2.27
CA GLN A 76 -1.68 -6.74 3.35
C GLN A 76 -2.47 -5.47 3.67
N SER A 77 -1.83 -4.30 3.55
CA SER A 77 -2.47 -3.00 3.76
C SER A 77 -2.13 -2.07 2.61
N LEU A 78 -3.16 -1.50 1.99
CA LEU A 78 -3.05 -0.47 0.95
C LEU A 78 -3.84 0.76 1.37
N ARG A 79 -3.15 1.87 1.62
CA ARG A 79 -3.76 3.17 1.91
C ARG A 79 -3.41 4.16 0.84
N LEU A 80 -4.41 4.62 0.10
CA LEU A 80 -4.26 5.65 -0.92
C LEU A 80 -5.18 6.80 -0.56
N THR A 81 -4.58 7.98 -0.38
CA THR A 81 -5.32 9.19 -0.03
C THR A 81 -5.25 10.18 -1.18
N TRP A 82 -6.38 10.79 -1.52
CA TRP A 82 -6.47 11.78 -2.59
C TRP A 82 -6.02 11.22 -3.96
N CYS A 83 -6.40 9.98 -4.22
CA CYS A 83 -5.89 9.16 -5.32
C CYS A 83 -6.68 9.26 -6.64
N SER A 84 -7.46 10.34 -6.83
CA SER A 84 -8.24 10.65 -8.04
C SER A 84 -8.70 9.43 -8.86
N ALA A 85 -9.74 8.74 -8.38
CA ALA A 85 -10.35 7.58 -9.02
C ALA A 85 -11.88 7.79 -9.06
N THR A 86 -12.44 8.07 -10.24
CA THR A 86 -13.89 8.31 -10.37
C THR A 86 -14.72 7.02 -10.28
N THR A 87 -14.14 5.90 -10.72
CA THR A 87 -14.74 4.56 -10.69
C THR A 87 -13.76 3.58 -10.06
N LEU A 88 -14.25 2.71 -9.17
CA LEU A 88 -13.48 1.60 -8.65
C LEU A 88 -13.84 0.30 -9.38
N ASP A 89 -13.00 -0.08 -10.35
CA ASP A 89 -13.16 -1.29 -11.17
C ASP A 89 -12.40 -2.51 -10.58
N LYS A 90 -12.15 -3.55 -11.40
CA LYS A 90 -11.47 -4.79 -11.00
C LYS A 90 -9.94 -4.68 -10.95
N GLN A 91 -9.38 -3.48 -10.97
CA GLN A 91 -7.94 -3.25 -10.97
C GLN A 91 -7.25 -3.78 -9.70
N LEU A 92 -7.95 -3.82 -8.56
CA LEU A 92 -7.42 -4.39 -7.32
C LEU A 92 -7.34 -5.93 -7.33
N SER A 93 -7.76 -6.60 -8.41
CA SER A 93 -7.94 -8.06 -8.42
C SER A 93 -6.67 -8.90 -8.20
N GLN A 94 -5.49 -8.30 -8.33
CA GLN A 94 -4.21 -8.96 -8.05
C GLN A 94 -3.85 -8.98 -6.55
N LEU A 95 -4.43 -8.09 -5.74
CA LEU A 95 -4.11 -7.93 -4.31
C LEU A 95 -4.89 -8.95 -3.45
N LYS A 96 -4.59 -10.23 -3.62
CA LYS A 96 -5.37 -11.34 -3.03
C LYS A 96 -5.25 -11.47 -1.50
N GLU A 97 -4.18 -10.93 -0.94
CA GLU A 97 -3.85 -11.03 0.49
C GLU A 97 -4.23 -9.75 1.27
N LEU A 98 -5.03 -8.87 0.68
CA LEU A 98 -5.37 -7.59 1.26
C LEU A 98 -6.30 -7.77 2.49
N CYS A 99 -5.88 -7.20 3.63
CA CYS A 99 -6.64 -7.18 4.88
C CYS A 99 -7.17 -5.77 5.19
N GLU A 100 -6.43 -4.73 4.82
CA GLU A 100 -6.85 -3.34 5.01
C GLU A 100 -6.78 -2.57 3.68
N LEU A 101 -7.87 -1.88 3.33
CA LEU A 101 -7.95 -0.99 2.17
C LEU A 101 -8.50 0.37 2.60
N SER A 102 -7.74 1.44 2.36
CA SER A 102 -8.24 2.81 2.45
C SER A 102 -8.07 3.51 1.11
N LEU A 103 -9.17 4.05 0.57
CA LEU A 103 -9.21 4.87 -0.66
C LEU A 103 -9.84 6.23 -0.35
N ARG A 104 -9.38 6.87 0.73
CA ARG A 104 -9.97 8.09 1.27
C ARG A 104 -9.76 9.29 0.34
N GLY A 105 -10.81 10.06 0.07
CA GLY A 105 -10.66 11.31 -0.69
C GLY A 105 -10.36 11.12 -2.18
N CYS A 106 -10.63 9.94 -2.74
CA CYS A 106 -10.27 9.64 -4.13
C CYS A 106 -11.32 10.11 -5.16
N GLY A 107 -12.49 10.62 -4.74
CA GLY A 107 -13.55 11.06 -5.66
C GLY A 107 -14.32 9.90 -6.31
N ILE A 108 -14.35 8.74 -5.66
CA ILE A 108 -15.05 7.54 -6.16
C ILE A 108 -16.55 7.81 -6.15
N LYS A 109 -17.20 7.59 -7.30
CA LYS A 109 -18.66 7.75 -7.49
C LYS A 109 -19.35 6.39 -7.63
N THR A 110 -18.67 5.48 -8.31
CA THR A 110 -19.19 4.17 -8.69
C THR A 110 -18.19 3.08 -8.31
N ILE A 111 -18.71 1.97 -7.83
CA ILE A 111 -17.92 0.78 -7.48
C ILE A 111 -18.46 -0.38 -8.29
N HIS A 112 -17.58 -1.08 -9.00
CA HIS A 112 -17.96 -2.28 -9.72
C HIS A 112 -18.32 -3.40 -8.72
N PRO A 113 -19.39 -4.21 -8.93
CA PRO A 113 -19.83 -5.23 -7.97
C PRO A 113 -18.76 -6.27 -7.57
N GLU A 114 -17.79 -6.49 -8.45
CA GLU A 114 -16.67 -7.43 -8.24
C GLU A 114 -15.33 -6.74 -7.92
N ALA A 115 -15.31 -5.43 -7.64
CA ALA A 115 -14.08 -4.67 -7.36
C ALA A 115 -13.23 -5.28 -6.23
N PHE A 116 -13.91 -5.87 -5.23
CA PHE A 116 -13.28 -6.47 -4.04
C PHE A 116 -13.26 -8.00 -4.06
N SER A 117 -13.66 -8.64 -5.17
CA SER A 117 -13.89 -10.09 -5.22
C SER A 117 -12.67 -10.92 -4.80
N SER A 118 -11.46 -10.55 -5.25
CA SER A 118 -10.22 -11.29 -5.03
C SER A 118 -9.73 -11.38 -3.58
N PHE A 119 -10.13 -10.44 -2.72
CA PHE A 119 -9.73 -10.36 -1.31
C PHE A 119 -10.94 -10.30 -0.37
N SER A 120 -12.13 -10.64 -0.87
CA SER A 120 -13.37 -10.64 -0.08
C SER A 120 -13.35 -11.59 1.12
N SER A 121 -12.51 -12.62 1.09
CA SER A 121 -12.31 -13.55 2.22
C SER A 121 -11.29 -13.07 3.26
N THR A 122 -10.44 -12.09 2.93
CA THR A 122 -9.33 -11.63 3.78
C THR A 122 -9.48 -10.19 4.26
N LEU A 123 -10.29 -9.37 3.57
CA LEU A 123 -10.47 -7.96 3.92
C LEU A 123 -11.23 -7.80 5.23
N GLU A 124 -10.57 -7.16 6.19
CA GLU A 124 -11.08 -6.88 7.53
C GLU A 124 -11.54 -5.43 7.67
N LYS A 125 -10.81 -4.49 7.05
CA LYS A 125 -11.10 -3.05 7.12
C LYS A 125 -11.19 -2.41 5.74
N LEU A 126 -12.28 -1.70 5.51
CA LEU A 126 -12.52 -0.94 4.30
C LEU A 126 -12.86 0.51 4.63
N ASP A 127 -12.02 1.45 4.21
CA ASP A 127 -12.25 2.89 4.38
C ASP A 127 -12.40 3.58 3.01
N LEU A 128 -13.61 4.03 2.73
CA LEU A 128 -13.98 4.80 1.55
C LEU A 128 -14.49 6.20 1.92
N ASN A 129 -14.19 6.70 3.13
CA ASN A 129 -14.63 8.02 3.56
C ASN A 129 -14.15 9.13 2.59
N TYR A 130 -14.88 10.26 2.58
CA TYR A 130 -14.56 11.43 1.74
C TYR A 130 -14.57 11.14 0.23
N ASN A 131 -15.38 10.17 -0.20
CA ASN A 131 -15.69 9.97 -1.61
C ASN A 131 -17.09 10.51 -1.96
N GLU A 132 -17.51 10.32 -3.22
CA GLU A 132 -18.80 10.75 -3.75
C GLU A 132 -19.75 9.53 -3.95
N ILE A 133 -19.57 8.49 -3.13
CA ILE A 133 -20.31 7.24 -3.23
C ILE A 133 -21.75 7.47 -2.77
N THR A 134 -22.72 7.24 -3.66
CA THR A 134 -24.15 7.37 -3.35
C THR A 134 -24.80 6.04 -2.99
N SER A 135 -24.20 4.94 -3.41
CA SER A 135 -24.67 3.58 -3.12
C SER A 135 -23.52 2.58 -3.16
N LEU A 136 -23.54 1.61 -2.27
CA LEU A 136 -22.65 0.45 -2.35
C LEU A 136 -23.31 -0.69 -3.14
N PRO A 137 -22.57 -1.36 -4.05
CA PRO A 137 -22.99 -2.65 -4.56
C PRO A 137 -23.22 -3.65 -3.42
N THR A 138 -24.03 -4.68 -3.67
CA THR A 138 -24.23 -5.82 -2.76
C THR A 138 -23.00 -6.74 -2.71
N PHE A 139 -21.82 -6.19 -2.41
CA PHE A 139 -20.59 -6.94 -2.13
C PHE A 139 -20.54 -7.44 -0.69
N SER A 140 -21.32 -6.84 0.21
CA SER A 140 -21.34 -7.15 1.66
C SER A 140 -21.60 -8.64 1.94
N HIS A 141 -22.41 -9.31 1.13
CA HIS A 141 -22.65 -10.76 1.26
C HIS A 141 -21.42 -11.63 0.97
N LYS A 142 -20.43 -11.11 0.23
CA LYS A 142 -19.19 -11.84 -0.10
C LYS A 142 -18.08 -11.57 0.91
N MET A 143 -18.13 -10.44 1.60
CA MET A 143 -17.11 -10.00 2.55
C MET A 143 -17.28 -10.68 3.92
N LYS A 144 -16.66 -11.86 4.08
CA LYS A 144 -16.85 -12.70 5.28
C LYS A 144 -16.01 -12.26 6.48
N ALA A 145 -14.87 -11.61 6.23
CA ALA A 145 -13.91 -11.20 7.25
C ALA A 145 -14.07 -9.72 7.66
N LEU A 146 -14.93 -8.95 6.98
CA LEU A 146 -15.04 -7.51 7.18
C LEU A 146 -15.63 -7.20 8.56
N THR A 147 -14.89 -6.43 9.36
CA THR A 147 -15.28 -6.00 10.70
C THR A 147 -15.48 -4.49 10.79
N GLU A 148 -14.79 -3.71 9.95
CA GLU A 148 -14.87 -2.26 9.94
C GLU A 148 -15.13 -1.72 8.51
N ILE A 149 -16.11 -0.83 8.39
CA ILE A 149 -16.42 -0.12 7.14
C ILE A 149 -16.61 1.38 7.39
N GLY A 150 -15.93 2.21 6.60
CA GLY A 150 -16.10 3.66 6.56
C GLY A 150 -16.52 4.12 5.16
N LEU A 151 -17.47 5.04 5.05
CA LEU A 151 -18.12 5.48 3.81
C LEU A 151 -18.28 6.99 3.75
#